data_AF-A0A143HED7-F1
#
_entry.id   AF-A0A143HED7-F1
#
_cell.length_a   1.000
_cell.length_b   1.000
_cell.length_c   1.000
_cell.angle_alpha   90.00
_cell.angle_beta   90.00
_cell.angle_gamma   90.00
#
_symmetry.space_group_name_H-M   'P 1'
#
loop_
_entity.id
_entity.type
_entity.pdbx_description
1 polymer ?
#
loop_
_entity_poly.entity_id
_entity_poly.type
_entity_poly.pdbx_seq_one_letter_code
_entity_poly.pdbx_strand_id
1 'polypeptide(L)'
;MGILIGAVAILLLLFFTRRKWMPKWLIFKHRTQGYRQLDTMYEDLLKQLKRAGHRRKEGQTLKDFAEHVDAAYSTDKMGILTRAMEERLYDKDVPGKPSDELIECWKYLINRTSG
;
A
#
# COMPACT_ATOMS: atom_id res chain seq x y z
N MET A 1 16.17 4.49 -34.09
CA MET A 1 16.30 5.57 -33.09
C MET A 1 14.95 6.13 -32.62
N GLY A 2 14.02 6.50 -33.51
CA GLY A 2 12.72 7.07 -33.09
C GLY A 2 11.87 6.19 -32.16
N ILE A 3 11.85 4.86 -32.37
CA ILE A 3 11.12 3.90 -31.52
C ILE A 3 11.69 3.86 -30.09
N LEU A 4 13.01 3.90 -29.95
CA LEU A 4 13.69 3.93 -28.64
C LEU A 4 13.39 5.23 -27.89
N ILE A 5 13.41 6.37 -28.58
CA ILE A 5 13.08 7.68 -28.00
C ILE A 5 11.62 7.70 -27.53
N GLY A 6 10.69 7.19 -28.35
CA GLY A 6 9.28 7.07 -27.98
C GLY A 6 9.06 6.18 -26.75
N ALA A 7 9.73 5.02 -26.70
CA ALA A 7 9.64 4.11 -25.55
C ALA A 7 10.15 4.75 -24.25
N VAL A 8 11.28 5.47 -24.30
CA VAL A 8 11.83 6.18 -23.12
C VAL A 8 10.86 7.27 -22.64
N ALA A 9 10.27 8.04 -23.55
CA ALA A 9 9.31 9.08 -23.20
C ALA A 9 8.06 8.51 -22.49
N ILE A 10 7.54 7.38 -22.97
CA ILE A 10 6.39 6.69 -22.35
C ILE A 10 6.76 6.19 -20.94
N LEU A 11 7.93 5.58 -20.78
CA LEU A 11 8.40 5.09 -19.47
C LEU A 11 8.55 6.22 -18.46
N LEU A 12 9.10 7.37 -18.88
CA LEU A 12 9.20 8.56 -18.03
C LEU A 12 7.81 9.07 -17.63
N LEU A 13 6.88 9.17 -18.57
CA LEU A 13 5.52 9.63 -18.29
C LEU A 13 4.81 8.72 -17.27
N LEU A 14 4.91 7.40 -17.46
CA LEU A 14 4.38 6.41 -16.51
C LEU A 14 5.04 6.58 -15.13
N PHE A 15 6.35 6.77 -15.09
CA PHE A 15 7.09 6.94 -13.84
C PHE A 15 6.69 8.20 -13.07
N PHE A 16 6.52 9.35 -13.74
CA PHE A 16 6.12 10.60 -13.08
C PHE A 16 4.65 10.60 -12.67
N THR A 17 3.78 9.92 -13.42
CA THR A 17 2.33 9.86 -13.14
C THR A 17 1.94 8.71 -12.21
N ARG A 18 2.89 7.86 -11.80
CA ARG A 18 2.64 6.64 -10.99
C ARG A 18 1.88 6.89 -9.70
N ARG A 19 1.98 8.08 -9.10
CA ARG A 19 1.18 8.40 -7.90
C ARG A 19 -0.33 8.34 -8.18
N LYS A 20 -0.76 8.66 -9.41
CA LYS A 20 -2.18 8.76 -9.80
C LYS A 20 -2.77 7.45 -10.31
N TRP A 21 -2.05 6.71 -11.16
CA TRP A 21 -2.60 5.49 -11.78
C TRP A 21 -2.33 4.23 -10.96
N MET A 22 -1.26 4.19 -10.16
CA MET A 22 -0.86 2.98 -9.47
C MET A 22 -1.80 2.54 -8.33
N PRO A 23 -2.48 3.43 -7.59
CA PRO A 23 -3.54 3.03 -6.66
C PRO A 23 -4.63 2.18 -7.32
N LYS A 24 -5.14 2.63 -8.47
CA LYS A 24 -6.18 1.91 -9.23
C LYS A 24 -5.66 0.56 -9.72
N TRP A 25 -4.41 0.53 -10.20
CA TRP A 25 -3.78 -0.72 -10.63
C TRP A 25 -3.59 -1.71 -9.48
N LEU A 26 -3.15 -1.25 -8.30
CA LEU A 26 -3.00 -2.11 -7.12
C LEU A 26 -4.33 -2.71 -6.68
N ILE A 27 -5.41 -1.92 -6.63
CA ILE A 27 -6.74 -2.42 -6.31
C ILE A 27 -7.19 -3.47 -7.33
N PHE A 28 -6.97 -3.23 -8.62
CA PHE A 28 -7.30 -4.19 -9.67
C PHE A 28 -6.50 -5.50 -9.52
N LYS A 29 -5.18 -5.41 -9.36
CA LYS A 29 -4.28 -6.56 -9.16
C LYS A 29 -4.72 -7.43 -7.98
N HIS A 30 -4.98 -6.82 -6.82
CA HIS A 30 -5.39 -7.57 -5.63
C HIS A 30 -6.81 -8.12 -5.75
N ARG A 31 -7.70 -7.42 -6.45
CA ARG A 31 -9.06 -7.92 -6.74
C ARG A 31 -9.04 -9.17 -7.61
N THR A 32 -8.26 -9.20 -8.70
CA THR A 32 -8.18 -10.37 -9.59
C THR A 32 -7.52 -11.56 -8.91
N GLN A 33 -6.64 -11.30 -7.95
CA GLN A 33 -6.05 -12.33 -7.10
C GLN A 33 -6.98 -12.76 -5.95
N GLY A 34 -8.05 -12.02 -5.65
CA GLY A 34 -8.98 -12.32 -4.56
C GLY A 34 -8.44 -11.99 -3.17
N TYR A 35 -7.57 -10.97 -3.05
CA TYR A 35 -7.00 -10.48 -1.79
C TYR A 35 -6.45 -11.61 -0.90
N ARG A 36 -5.55 -12.44 -1.44
CA ARG A 36 -5.16 -13.70 -0.77
C ARG A 36 -4.18 -13.56 0.39
N GLN A 37 -3.38 -12.50 0.42
CA GLN A 37 -2.25 -12.39 1.34
C GLN A 37 -2.13 -10.99 1.92
N LEU A 38 -2.34 -10.88 3.24
CA LEU A 38 -2.21 -9.65 4.01
C LEU A 38 -0.81 -9.06 3.89
N ASP A 39 0.25 -9.87 3.93
CA ASP A 39 1.64 -9.42 3.82
C ASP A 39 1.88 -8.66 2.52
N THR A 40 1.43 -9.24 1.39
CA THR A 40 1.61 -8.63 0.07
C THR A 40 0.81 -7.33 -0.03
N MET A 41 -0.40 -7.31 0.51
CA MET A 41 -1.22 -6.09 0.59
C MET A 41 -0.52 -5.02 1.43
N TYR A 42 -0.04 -5.38 2.61
CA TYR A 42 0.62 -4.46 3.54
C TYR A 42 1.91 -3.90 2.94
N GLU A 43 2.76 -4.73 2.33
CA GLU A 43 3.96 -4.27 1.62
C GLU A 43 3.64 -3.32 0.45
N ASP A 44 2.65 -3.65 -0.38
CA ASP A 44 2.25 -2.82 -1.51
C ASP A 44 1.75 -1.45 -1.01
N LEU A 45 1.02 -1.43 0.12
CA LEU A 45 0.59 -0.21 0.80
C LEU A 45 1.79 0.60 1.31
N LEU A 46 2.77 0.00 2.00
CA LEU A 46 3.97 0.70 2.47
C LEU A 46 4.75 1.33 1.31
N LYS A 47 4.91 0.59 0.20
CA LYS A 47 5.55 1.11 -1.01
C LYS A 47 4.76 2.31 -1.56
N GLN A 48 3.42 2.24 -1.52
CA GLN A 48 2.56 3.30 -2.03
C GLN A 48 2.55 4.55 -1.13
N LEU A 49 2.52 4.38 0.19
CA LEU A 49 2.70 5.45 1.18
C LEU A 49 4.03 6.16 0.98
N LYS A 50 5.13 5.42 0.75
CA LYS A 50 6.44 5.99 0.42
C LYS A 50 6.41 6.85 -0.85
N ARG A 51 5.62 6.47 -1.86
CA ARG A 51 5.41 7.28 -3.08
C ARG A 51 4.57 8.52 -2.83
N ALA A 52 3.66 8.47 -1.85
CA ALA A 52 2.84 9.61 -1.44
C ALA A 52 3.55 10.57 -0.48
N GLY A 53 4.73 10.21 0.03
CA GLY A 53 5.54 11.04 0.93
C GLY A 53 5.68 10.49 2.36
N HIS A 54 4.95 9.43 2.70
CA HIS A 54 5.00 8.79 4.02
C HIS A 54 6.00 7.63 4.00
N ARG A 55 7.23 7.90 4.42
CA ARG A 55 8.28 6.86 4.55
C ARG A 55 8.45 6.49 6.01
N ARG A 56 8.36 5.19 6.33
CA ARG A 56 8.76 4.65 7.62
C ARG A 56 10.25 4.93 7.85
N LYS A 57 10.58 5.55 8.99
CA LYS A 57 11.96 5.85 9.38
C LYS A 57 12.67 4.58 9.85
N GLU A 58 14.00 4.58 9.75
CA GLU A 58 14.81 3.51 10.34
C GLU A 58 14.59 3.48 11.85
N GLY A 59 14.45 2.27 12.42
CA GLY A 59 14.13 2.08 13.83
C GLY A 59 12.68 2.37 14.25
N GLN A 60 11.85 2.99 13.40
CA GLN A 60 10.43 3.24 13.72
C GLN A 60 9.65 1.92 13.78
N THR A 61 8.82 1.71 14.79
CA THR A 61 7.95 0.52 14.85
C THR A 61 6.84 0.59 13.80
N LEU A 62 6.18 -0.53 13.50
CA LEU A 62 5.02 -0.50 12.60
C LEU A 62 3.89 0.32 13.21
N LYS A 63 3.63 0.15 14.52
CA LYS A 63 2.67 0.93 15.28
C LYS A 63 2.93 2.44 15.21
N ASP A 64 4.15 2.91 15.51
CA ASP A 64 4.46 4.35 15.44
C ASP A 64 4.29 4.91 14.02
N PHE A 65 4.59 4.08 13.01
CA PHE A 65 4.37 4.45 11.62
C PHE A 65 2.88 4.53 11.28
N ALA A 66 2.07 3.61 11.82
CA ALA A 66 0.63 3.61 11.65
C ALA A 66 0.00 4.86 12.24
N GLU A 67 0.35 5.23 13.48
CA GLU A 67 -0.14 6.45 14.15
C GLU A 67 0.18 7.71 13.34
N HIS A 68 1.37 7.80 12.75
CA HIS A 68 1.74 8.91 11.87
C HIS A 68 0.87 9.00 10.61
N VAL A 69 0.60 7.86 9.95
CA VAL A 69 -0.21 7.79 8.73
C VAL A 69 -1.68 8.08 9.04
N ASP A 70 -2.19 7.54 10.14
CA ASP A 70 -3.55 7.74 10.64
C ASP A 70 -3.80 9.20 10.99
N ALA A 71 -2.84 9.86 11.65
CA ALA A 71 -2.89 11.30 11.89
C ALA A 71 -2.86 12.11 10.58
N ALA A 72 -2.04 11.72 9.60
CA ALA A 72 -1.93 12.43 8.31
C ALA A 72 -3.20 12.30 7.45
N TYR A 73 -3.95 11.22 7.58
CA TYR A 73 -5.17 10.96 6.81
C TYR A 73 -6.46 11.09 7.63
N SER A 74 -6.38 11.49 8.89
CA SER A 74 -7.51 11.58 9.83
C SER A 74 -8.35 10.30 9.87
N THR A 75 -7.71 9.16 10.08
CA THR A 75 -8.32 7.82 10.10
C THR A 75 -7.65 6.94 11.16
N ASP A 76 -8.11 5.71 11.33
CA ASP A 76 -7.56 4.65 12.21
C ASP A 76 -7.18 3.38 11.43
N LYS A 77 -7.33 3.43 10.10
CA LYS A 77 -7.25 2.25 9.21
C LYS A 77 -5.84 1.69 9.11
N MET A 78 -4.82 2.52 9.23
CA MET A 78 -3.44 2.03 9.22
C MET A 78 -3.15 1.27 10.52
N GLY A 79 -3.66 1.74 11.66
CA GLY A 79 -3.60 1.06 12.93
C GLY A 79 -4.29 -0.31 12.91
N ILE A 80 -5.51 -0.39 12.35
CA ILE A 80 -6.24 -1.66 12.18
C ILE A 80 -5.44 -2.66 11.34
N LEU A 81 -4.92 -2.25 10.18
CA LEU A 81 -4.07 -3.10 9.34
C LEU A 81 -2.78 -3.53 10.04
N THR A 82 -2.17 -2.61 10.78
CA THR A 82 -0.88 -2.85 11.43
C THR A 82 -1.02 -3.84 12.56
N ARG A 83 -2.10 -3.77 13.34
CA ARG A 83 -2.37 -4.76 14.39
C ARG A 83 -2.49 -6.17 13.82
N ALA A 84 -3.29 -6.35 12.76
CA ALA A 84 -3.44 -7.64 12.10
C ALA A 84 -2.11 -8.15 11.48
N MET A 85 -1.30 -7.23 10.94
CA MET A 85 0.02 -7.57 10.41
C MET A 85 1.00 -7.99 11.51
N GLU A 86 1.00 -7.30 12.65
CA GLU A 86 1.83 -7.65 13.81
C GLU A 86 1.41 -8.99 14.42
N GLU A 87 0.11 -9.24 14.60
CA GLU A 87 -0.40 -10.55 15.05
C GLU A 87 0.09 -11.68 14.16
N ARG A 88 -0.03 -11.51 12.83
CA ARG A 88 0.46 -12.51 11.87
C ARG A 88 1.98 -12.67 11.87
N LEU A 89 2.73 -11.61 12.19
CA LEU A 89 4.19 -11.69 12.26
C LEU A 89 4.63 -12.55 13.46
N TYR A 90 3.92 -12.46 14.58
CA TYR A 90 4.22 -13.23 15.80
C TYR A 90 3.63 -14.64 15.79
N ASP A 91 2.47 -14.83 15.16
CA ASP A 91 1.78 -16.12 15.10
C ASP A 91 1.66 -16.60 13.64
N LYS A 92 2.42 -17.65 13.32
CA LYS A 92 2.45 -18.24 11.97
C LYS A 92 1.20 -19.05 11.64
N ASP A 93 0.39 -19.40 12.65
CA ASP A 93 -0.85 -20.16 12.46
C ASP A 93 -2.02 -19.23 12.07
N VAL A 94 -1.86 -17.90 12.21
CA VAL A 94 -2.83 -16.92 11.72
C VAL A 94 -2.91 -16.99 10.19
N PRO A 95 -4.10 -17.29 9.61
CA PRO A 95 -4.25 -17.36 8.17
C PRO A 95 -3.87 -16.03 7.51
N GLY A 96 -3.04 -16.09 6.46
CA GLY A 96 -2.65 -14.89 5.70
C GLY A 96 -3.77 -14.25 4.89
N LYS A 97 -4.97 -14.85 4.86
CA LYS A 97 -6.11 -14.29 4.15
C LYS A 97 -6.73 -13.16 4.98
N PRO A 98 -6.71 -11.90 4.49
CA PRO A 98 -7.33 -10.78 5.18
C PRO A 98 -8.86 -10.92 5.24
N SER A 99 -9.46 -10.38 6.30
CA SER A 99 -10.90 -10.16 6.39
C SER A 99 -11.36 -9.04 5.44
N ASP A 100 -12.67 -8.95 5.21
CA ASP A 100 -13.23 -7.88 4.39
C ASP A 100 -12.95 -6.49 4.99
N GLU A 101 -12.95 -6.35 6.31
CA GLU A 101 -12.57 -5.12 7.01
C GLU A 101 -11.13 -4.69 6.71
N LEU A 102 -10.17 -5.63 6.74
CA LEU A 102 -8.77 -5.34 6.40
C LEU A 102 -8.64 -4.93 4.93
N ILE A 103 -9.39 -5.59 4.04
CA ILE A 103 -9.43 -5.23 2.62
C ILE A 103 -9.98 -3.81 2.43
N GLU A 104 -11.02 -3.42 3.17
CA GLU A 104 -11.58 -2.07 3.13
C GLU A 104 -10.63 -1.01 3.67
N CYS A 105 -9.99 -1.28 4.81
CA CYS A 105 -8.95 -0.42 5.38
C CYS A 105 -7.83 -0.19 4.37
N TRP A 106 -7.37 -1.26 3.73
CA TRP A 106 -6.33 -1.19 2.70
C TRP A 106 -6.76 -0.39 1.49
N LYS A 107 -7.95 -0.65 0.93
CA LYS A 107 -8.48 0.09 -0.22
C LYS A 107 -8.61 1.59 0.08
N TYR A 108 -9.09 1.93 1.27
CA TYR A 108 -9.23 3.31 1.69
C TYR A 108 -7.87 4.02 1.67
N LEU A 109 -6.85 3.43 2.31
CA LEU A 109 -5.52 4.03 2.38
C LEU A 109 -4.87 4.10 1.00
N ILE A 110 -4.94 3.04 0.20
CA ILE A 110 -4.44 3.05 -1.20
C ILE A 110 -5.08 4.20 -1.98
N ASN A 111 -6.39 4.39 -1.89
CA ASN A 111 -7.06 5.50 -2.56
C ASN A 111 -6.63 6.87 -2.00
N ARG A 112 -6.38 7.01 -0.69
CA ARG A 112 -5.90 8.27 -0.09
C ARG A 112 -4.50 8.66 -0.56
N THR A 113 -3.67 7.71 -0.99
CA THR A 113 -2.31 8.00 -1.47
C THR A 113 -2.24 8.73 -2.82
N SER A 114 -3.33 8.75 -3.60
CA SER A 114 -3.34 9.44 -4.89
C SER A 114 -3.32 10.96 -4.77
N GLY A 115 -3.68 11.51 -3.60
CA GLY A 115 -4.10 12.91 -3.45
C GLY A 115 -5.55 13.09 -3.86
#